data_AF-A0A0B7FDH6-F1
#
_entry.id   AF-A0A0B7FDH6-F1
#
_cell.length_a   1.000
_cell.length_b   1.000
_cell.length_c   1.000
_cell.angle_alpha   90.00
_cell.angle_beta   90.00
_cell.angle_gamma   90.00
#
_symmetry.space_group_name_H-M   'P 1'
#
loop_
_entity.id
_entity.type
_entity.pdbx_description
1 polymer ?
#
loop_
_entity_poly.entity_id
_entity_poly.type
_entity_poly.pdbx_seq_one_letter_code
_entity_poly.pdbx_strand_id
1 'polypeptide(L)'
;MGTQYGASSKPMRREPPMPLGNTVNYFSVSAATPPGATHPSGVSLRLKLDNPHQDASFRSNQLVNGRVLIQSPKSLQIPNLSLRVYFESRTLYWNLEVQDPENKVGRAISGIKSPATLNYDTVMRHEVHRGVVPASGVMLSWDAQIALEPDRDTVLPFSFIIPRKMRITEHSNSPYAPRDLCTVERCPPSTLRDSRFGSVQWVVEAVMDLTPSPTTKQDLDALLRQSTDDQIVTRIAFPFVPILEHVLPLRGEPFFGEDPSLDPFGSRRLSDEELESGKKAMMDRVRARGGIWEVYVKSFPVAGSNLWSEVYTPAGAIISTDSSKLPIVLFLKHAGAQSGFKSFFRATKPKPVHLRRALITLLRVTSTRGGKEVRPHVINTVVRKQEFLFDDQSSSSSPAGFTVSHEDPEPVEVDLTLDLQSEVSSKDHPSIPVKNLTPSFRTPNFQHEFLLTVLLSFVEDEVERFPTRFTVQVMPASDGDGGQLPAFEDAIRDNVPPPTFDESLNSS
;
A
#
# COMPACT_ATOMS: atom_id res chain seq x y z
N MET A 1 -17.20 56.30 29.30
CA MET A 1 -16.19 55.49 30.02
C MET A 1 -16.83 54.13 30.27
N GLY A 2 -16.62 53.15 29.39
CA GLY A 2 -15.63 52.07 29.55
C GLY A 2 -16.36 50.86 30.14
N THR A 3 -16.33 49.64 29.61
CA THR A 3 -15.49 48.97 28.61
C THR A 3 -16.26 47.77 28.05
N GLN A 4 -16.21 47.59 26.73
CA GLN A 4 -16.65 46.39 26.03
C GLN A 4 -15.75 45.20 26.42
N TYR A 5 -16.33 44.11 26.92
CA TYR A 5 -15.68 42.81 26.87
C TYR A 5 -15.91 42.22 25.49
N GLY A 6 -14.87 42.28 24.66
CA GLY A 6 -14.80 41.55 23.41
C GLY A 6 -14.80 40.05 23.69
N ALA A 7 -15.89 39.37 23.33
CA ALA A 7 -15.86 37.93 23.12
C ALA A 7 -15.01 37.67 21.87
N SER A 8 -13.73 37.37 22.08
CA SER A 8 -12.84 36.80 21.07
C SER A 8 -13.46 35.48 20.59
N SER A 9 -14.23 35.50 19.51
CA SER A 9 -14.61 34.30 18.77
C SER A 9 -13.35 33.74 18.11
N LYS A 10 -12.62 32.89 18.83
CA LYS A 10 -11.62 32.04 18.18
C LYS A 10 -12.38 31.19 17.16
N PRO A 11 -11.96 31.14 15.88
CA PRO A 11 -12.56 30.22 14.92
C PRO A 11 -12.44 28.80 15.50
N MET A 12 -13.57 28.11 15.63
CA MET A 12 -13.60 26.70 16.03
C MET A 12 -12.68 25.95 15.08
N ARG A 13 -11.56 25.46 15.62
CA ARG A 13 -10.58 24.69 14.88
C ARG A 13 -11.34 23.45 14.41
N ARG A 14 -11.61 23.36 13.11
CA ARG A 14 -12.28 22.21 12.49
C ARG A 14 -11.53 20.97 12.90
N GLU A 15 -12.15 20.11 13.69
CA GLU A 15 -11.59 18.81 13.97
C GLU A 15 -11.47 18.06 12.64
N PRO A 16 -10.35 17.37 12.38
CA PRO A 16 -10.24 16.53 11.20
C PRO A 16 -11.39 15.51 11.21
N PRO A 17 -11.94 15.15 10.04
CA PRO A 17 -12.96 14.11 9.98
C PRO A 17 -12.46 12.86 10.72
N MET A 18 -13.34 12.27 11.53
CA MET A 18 -13.01 11.13 12.36
C MET A 18 -12.42 9.99 11.51
N PRO A 19 -11.40 9.27 12.00
CA PRO A 19 -10.92 8.05 11.35
C PRO A 19 -12.10 7.10 11.13
N LEU A 20 -12.06 6.37 10.01
CA LEU A 20 -12.98 5.28 9.74
C LEU A 20 -12.98 4.33 10.96
N GLY A 21 -14.07 4.33 11.74
CA GLY A 21 -14.27 3.33 12.77
C GLY A 21 -14.41 1.94 12.15
N ASN A 22 -14.41 0.88 12.96
CA ASN A 22 -14.54 -0.52 12.50
C ASN A 22 -15.91 -0.86 11.85
N THR A 23 -16.75 0.12 11.54
CA THR A 23 -18.15 -0.01 11.10
C THR A 23 -18.40 0.49 9.68
N VAL A 24 -17.37 0.70 8.87
CA VAL A 24 -17.55 1.23 7.51
C VAL A 24 -18.01 0.13 6.56
N ASN A 25 -19.20 0.36 5.98
CA ASN A 25 -19.82 -0.50 4.97
C ASN A 25 -18.88 -0.70 3.77
N TYR A 26 -18.69 -1.98 3.42
CA TYR A 26 -17.90 -2.47 2.30
C TYR A 26 -18.50 -2.01 0.96
N PHE A 27 -17.71 -1.38 0.08
CA PHE A 27 -18.14 -0.99 -1.27
C PHE A 27 -17.43 -1.79 -2.35
N SER A 28 -18.09 -1.97 -3.51
CA SER A 28 -17.55 -2.72 -4.64
C SER A 28 -16.26 -2.07 -5.13
N VAL A 29 -15.16 -2.75 -4.81
CA VAL A 29 -13.79 -2.31 -5.08
C VAL A 29 -13.44 -2.44 -6.56
N SER A 30 -14.32 -3.03 -7.37
CA SER A 30 -13.98 -3.38 -8.74
C SER A 30 -14.43 -2.37 -9.78
N ALA A 31 -13.53 -2.09 -10.71
CA ALA A 31 -13.87 -1.45 -11.98
C ALA A 31 -14.39 -2.46 -13.02
N ALA A 32 -14.30 -3.77 -12.76
CA ALA A 32 -14.80 -4.79 -13.67
C ALA A 32 -16.33 -4.79 -13.73
N THR A 33 -16.85 -5.01 -14.92
CA THR A 33 -18.26 -5.38 -15.11
C THR A 33 -18.38 -6.91 -15.05
N PRO A 34 -19.55 -7.48 -14.71
CA PRO A 34 -19.86 -8.90 -14.96
C PRO A 34 -19.53 -9.30 -16.41
N PRO A 35 -19.41 -10.60 -16.76
CA PRO A 35 -18.55 -11.13 -17.85
C PRO A 35 -18.94 -10.76 -19.30
N GLY A 36 -19.84 -9.79 -19.47
CA GLY A 36 -20.24 -9.16 -20.71
C GLY A 36 -21.26 -8.07 -20.42
N ALA A 37 -21.42 -7.14 -21.35
CA ALA A 37 -22.55 -6.22 -21.35
C ALA A 37 -23.49 -6.60 -22.50
N THR A 38 -24.76 -6.84 -22.18
CA THR A 38 -25.81 -7.06 -23.19
C THR A 38 -26.73 -5.85 -23.18
N HIS A 39 -26.81 -5.17 -24.31
CA HIS A 39 -27.68 -4.03 -24.52
C HIS A 39 -29.13 -4.46 -24.69
N PRO A 40 -30.13 -3.64 -24.35
CA PRO A 40 -31.55 -3.96 -24.55
C PRO A 40 -31.93 -4.37 -25.99
N SER A 41 -31.16 -3.94 -26.99
CA SER A 41 -31.33 -4.37 -28.38
C SER A 41 -30.92 -5.83 -28.66
N GLY A 42 -30.35 -6.52 -27.68
CA GLY A 42 -29.80 -7.88 -27.78
C GLY A 42 -28.33 -7.94 -28.24
N VAL A 43 -27.70 -6.80 -28.55
CA VAL A 43 -26.28 -6.74 -28.89
C VAL A 43 -25.44 -6.98 -27.63
N SER A 44 -24.48 -7.90 -27.71
CA SER A 44 -23.59 -8.27 -26.60
C SER A 44 -22.13 -7.94 -26.93
N LEU A 45 -21.43 -7.36 -25.96
CA LEU A 45 -20.00 -7.04 -26.03
C LEU A 45 -19.28 -7.74 -24.87
N ARG A 46 -18.27 -8.54 -25.17
CA ARG A 46 -17.46 -9.27 -24.17
C ARG A 46 -15.98 -9.13 -24.41
N LEU A 47 -15.21 -9.12 -23.33
CA LEU A 47 -13.76 -9.13 -23.36
C LEU A 47 -13.22 -10.44 -22.80
N LYS A 48 -12.18 -10.96 -23.45
CA LYS A 48 -11.41 -12.09 -22.94
C LYS A 48 -9.92 -11.82 -23.12
N LEU A 49 -9.14 -12.06 -22.08
CA LEU A 49 -7.68 -12.10 -22.16
C LEU A 49 -7.22 -13.54 -22.33
N ASP A 50 -6.21 -13.75 -23.17
CA ASP A 50 -5.56 -15.04 -23.31
C ASP A 50 -4.47 -15.12 -22.22
N ASN A 51 -4.81 -15.77 -21.11
CA ASN A 51 -3.85 -16.05 -20.04
C ASN A 51 -3.43 -17.53 -20.09
N PRO A 52 -2.17 -17.86 -20.45
CA PRO A 52 -1.71 -19.24 -20.51
C PRO A 52 -1.72 -19.94 -19.14
N HIS A 53 -1.74 -19.17 -18.04
CA HIS A 53 -1.80 -19.69 -16.68
C HIS A 53 -2.90 -18.94 -15.93
N GLN A 54 -4.08 -19.55 -15.75
CA GLN A 54 -5.28 -18.88 -15.21
C GLN A 54 -5.04 -18.12 -13.89
N ASP A 55 -4.10 -18.58 -13.07
CA ASP A 55 -3.78 -18.00 -11.76
C ASP A 55 -2.53 -17.08 -11.77
N ALA A 56 -1.85 -16.92 -12.91
CA ALA A 56 -0.66 -16.09 -13.00
C ALA A 56 -1.02 -14.61 -13.24
N SER A 57 -0.25 -13.73 -12.59
CA SER A 57 -0.29 -12.30 -12.83
C SER A 57 0.41 -11.94 -14.14
N PHE A 58 -0.17 -11.01 -14.91
CA PHE A 58 0.52 -10.39 -16.04
C PHE A 58 1.70 -9.54 -15.57
N ARG A 59 2.70 -9.41 -16.43
CA ARG A 59 3.97 -8.73 -16.11
C ARG A 59 4.19 -7.50 -16.98
N SER A 60 4.99 -6.55 -16.50
CA SER A 60 5.40 -5.42 -17.33
C SER A 60 6.29 -5.89 -18.48
N ASN A 61 6.15 -5.26 -19.65
CA ASN A 61 6.83 -5.61 -20.89
C ASN A 61 6.48 -7.00 -21.46
N GLN A 62 5.49 -7.71 -20.90
CA GLN A 62 4.89 -8.91 -21.47
C GLN A 62 3.88 -8.52 -22.55
N LEU A 63 3.91 -9.20 -23.70
CA LEU A 63 2.84 -9.09 -24.70
C LEU A 63 1.60 -9.83 -24.18
N VAL A 64 0.53 -9.08 -23.94
CA VAL A 64 -0.77 -9.60 -23.53
C VAL A 64 -1.69 -9.65 -24.75
N ASN A 65 -2.26 -10.82 -25.02
CA ASN A 65 -3.22 -11.01 -26.10
C ASN A 65 -4.64 -11.10 -25.53
N GLY A 66 -5.62 -10.65 -26.31
CA GLY A 66 -7.02 -10.74 -25.96
C GLY A 66 -7.93 -10.67 -27.18
N ARG A 67 -9.22 -10.84 -26.93
CA ARG A 67 -10.27 -10.83 -27.94
C ARG A 67 -11.48 -10.05 -27.45
N VAL A 68 -12.01 -9.22 -28.33
CA VAL A 68 -13.36 -8.66 -28.21
C VAL A 68 -14.31 -9.62 -28.92
N LEU A 69 -15.37 -10.04 -28.25
CA LEU A 69 -16.45 -10.82 -28.84
C LEU A 69 -17.69 -9.94 -28.94
N ILE A 70 -18.23 -9.84 -30.14
CA ILE A 70 -19.43 -9.07 -30.43
C ILE A 70 -20.46 -10.02 -31.03
N GLN A 71 -21.65 -10.04 -30.44
CA GLN A 71 -22.79 -10.77 -30.95
C GLN A 71 -23.94 -9.78 -31.16
N SER A 72 -24.60 -9.84 -32.31
CA SER A 72 -25.74 -8.99 -32.62
C SER A 72 -26.86 -9.82 -33.23
N PRO A 73 -28.12 -9.66 -32.78
CA PRO A 73 -29.27 -10.33 -33.41
C PRO A 73 -29.69 -9.69 -34.74
N LYS A 74 -29.02 -8.60 -35.15
CA LYS A 74 -29.34 -7.82 -36.35
C LYS A 74 -28.08 -7.42 -37.09
N SER A 75 -28.18 -7.19 -38.39
CA SER A 75 -27.11 -6.50 -39.11
C SER A 75 -26.96 -5.08 -38.57
N LEU A 76 -25.73 -4.71 -38.21
CA LEU A 76 -25.40 -3.43 -37.60
C LEU A 76 -24.03 -2.98 -38.09
N GLN A 77 -23.90 -1.70 -38.42
CA GLN A 77 -22.60 -1.07 -38.63
C GLN A 77 -22.21 -0.34 -37.36
N ILE A 78 -21.15 -0.80 -36.70
CA ILE A 78 -20.56 -0.13 -35.54
C ILE A 78 -19.75 1.05 -36.05
N PRO A 79 -20.08 2.30 -35.67
CA PRO A 79 -19.33 3.48 -36.09
C PRO A 79 -17.93 3.54 -35.49
N ASN A 80 -17.79 3.08 -34.25
CA ASN A 80 -16.52 3.09 -33.52
C ASN A 80 -16.51 2.04 -32.41
N LEU A 81 -15.38 1.33 -32.29
CA LEU A 81 -15.06 0.46 -31.17
C LEU A 81 -13.70 0.87 -30.63
N SER A 82 -13.68 1.39 -29.41
CA SER A 82 -12.44 1.80 -28.73
C SER A 82 -12.06 0.84 -27.62
N LEU A 83 -10.75 0.64 -27.44
CA LEU A 83 -10.20 -0.18 -26.37
C LEU A 83 -9.16 0.63 -25.59
N ARG A 84 -9.22 0.53 -24.26
CA ARG A 84 -8.31 1.20 -23.34
C ARG A 84 -7.79 0.20 -22.33
N VAL A 85 -6.51 0.31 -22.01
CA VAL A 85 -5.88 -0.47 -20.94
C VAL A 85 -5.32 0.50 -19.92
N TYR A 86 -5.66 0.33 -18.64
CA TYR A 86 -5.23 1.24 -17.59
C TYR A 86 -5.18 0.54 -16.23
N PHE A 87 -4.44 1.13 -15.30
CA PHE A 87 -4.65 0.85 -13.89
C PHE A 87 -5.55 1.92 -13.27
N GLU A 88 -6.27 1.54 -12.23
CA GLU A 88 -7.12 2.43 -11.46
C GLU A 88 -6.79 2.30 -9.98
N SER A 89 -6.34 3.41 -9.38
CA SER A 89 -6.05 3.52 -7.95
C SER A 89 -7.21 4.26 -7.26
N ARG A 90 -8.05 3.50 -6.56
CA ARG A 90 -9.22 3.99 -5.84
C ARG A 90 -8.93 4.11 -4.35
N THR A 91 -9.25 5.26 -3.78
CA THR A 91 -9.32 5.45 -2.33
C THR A 91 -10.65 6.06 -1.93
N LEU A 92 -10.98 5.90 -0.66
CA LEU A 92 -12.11 6.56 -0.02
C LEU A 92 -11.60 7.70 0.86
N TYR A 93 -12.38 8.78 0.92
CA TYR A 93 -12.14 9.89 1.84
C TYR A 93 -13.45 10.52 2.32
N TRP A 94 -13.40 11.18 3.47
CA TRP A 94 -14.53 11.95 3.97
C TRP A 94 -14.60 13.32 3.30
N ASN A 95 -15.77 13.65 2.76
CA ASN A 95 -16.10 14.99 2.29
C ASN A 95 -17.17 15.62 3.19
N LEU A 96 -17.04 16.92 3.44
CA LEU A 96 -18.10 17.69 4.08
C LEU A 96 -18.87 18.40 2.98
N GLU A 97 -20.11 17.99 2.80
CA GLU A 97 -21.01 18.59 1.81
C GLU A 97 -22.02 19.45 2.55
N VAL A 98 -22.28 20.64 2.00
CA VAL A 98 -23.35 21.46 2.54
C VAL A 98 -24.63 20.66 2.39
N GLN A 99 -25.35 20.48 3.50
CA GLN A 99 -26.66 19.87 3.45
C GLN A 99 -27.53 20.76 2.55
N ASP A 100 -27.84 20.27 1.35
CA ASP A 100 -28.53 21.09 0.37
C ASP A 100 -29.89 21.49 0.96
N PRO A 101 -30.22 22.79 1.05
CA PRO A 101 -31.50 23.23 1.59
C PRO A 101 -32.64 23.00 0.58
N GLU A 102 -32.69 21.85 -0.09
CA GLU A 102 -33.76 21.49 -1.00
C GLU A 102 -34.87 20.71 -0.28
N ASN A 103 -35.62 21.46 0.53
CA ASN A 103 -37.04 21.21 0.71
C ASN A 103 -37.86 22.50 0.93
N LYS A 104 -37.31 23.65 0.49
CA LYS A 104 -38.07 24.91 0.43
C LYS A 104 -37.76 25.65 -0.86
N VAL A 105 -38.43 25.24 -1.93
CA VAL A 105 -38.67 26.08 -3.11
C VAL A 105 -39.13 27.46 -2.60
N GLY A 106 -38.29 28.49 -2.77
CA GLY A 106 -38.71 29.88 -2.52
C GLY A 106 -37.90 30.73 -1.53
N ARG A 107 -36.61 30.49 -1.27
CA ARG A 107 -35.75 31.54 -0.67
C ARG A 107 -34.53 31.85 -1.53
N ALA A 108 -34.56 33.07 -2.05
CA ALA A 108 -33.53 33.72 -2.84
C ALA A 108 -32.14 33.62 -2.21
N ILE A 109 -31.14 33.55 -3.09
CA ILE A 109 -29.69 33.45 -2.89
C ILE A 109 -29.08 34.67 -2.13
N SER A 110 -29.89 35.55 -1.53
CA SER A 110 -29.42 36.78 -0.88
C SER A 110 -29.14 36.67 0.63
N GLY A 111 -29.13 35.46 1.22
CA GLY A 111 -29.14 35.27 2.68
C GLY A 111 -27.89 34.70 3.37
N ILE A 112 -26.89 34.18 2.65
CA ILE A 112 -25.79 33.44 3.30
C ILE A 112 -24.61 34.38 3.55
N LYS A 113 -24.64 35.12 4.66
CA LYS A 113 -23.54 36.02 5.08
C LYS A 113 -22.54 35.39 6.06
N SER A 114 -22.73 34.15 6.50
CA SER A 114 -21.80 33.49 7.43
C SER A 114 -21.62 32.00 7.12
N PRO A 115 -20.39 31.52 6.85
CA PRO A 115 -20.08 30.10 6.72
C PRO A 115 -20.34 29.27 7.99
N ALA A 116 -20.53 29.93 9.14
CA ALA A 116 -20.73 29.30 10.44
C ALA A 116 -22.16 28.79 10.69
N THR A 117 -23.13 29.13 9.82
CA THR A 117 -24.54 28.72 9.94
C THR A 117 -24.96 27.66 8.93
N LEU A 118 -24.01 27.11 8.17
CA LEU A 118 -24.26 26.03 7.22
C LEU A 118 -24.20 24.69 7.96
N ASN A 119 -25.24 23.87 7.80
CA ASN A 119 -25.20 22.47 8.19
C ASN A 119 -24.43 21.70 7.11
N TYR A 120 -23.59 20.76 7.56
CA TYR A 120 -22.79 19.94 6.66
C TYR A 120 -23.07 18.47 6.97
N ASP A 121 -23.29 17.70 5.92
CA ASP A 121 -23.33 16.25 5.98
C ASP A 121 -21.93 15.70 5.71
N THR A 122 -21.56 14.67 6.46
CA THR A 122 -20.30 13.96 6.26
C THR A 122 -20.57 12.83 5.28
N VAL A 123 -20.07 12.96 4.05
CA VAL A 123 -20.34 12.03 2.94
C VAL A 123 -19.04 11.34 2.56
N MET A 124 -19.09 10.04 2.30
CA MET A 124 -17.96 9.29 1.76
C MET A 124 -17.85 9.52 0.25
N ARG A 125 -16.66 9.86 -0.24
CA ARG A 125 -16.39 10.06 -1.67
C ARG A 125 -15.22 9.19 -2.12
N HIS A 126 -15.22 8.88 -3.42
CA HIS A 126 -14.12 8.20 -4.07
C HIS A 126 -13.12 9.20 -4.65
N GLU A 127 -11.85 8.88 -4.52
CA GLU A 127 -10.78 9.49 -5.30
C GLU A 127 -10.15 8.43 -6.20
N VAL A 128 -10.04 8.76 -7.48
CA VAL A 128 -9.56 7.84 -8.50
C VAL A 128 -8.43 8.48 -9.30
N HIS A 129 -7.34 7.74 -9.46
CA HIS A 129 -6.20 8.08 -10.30
C HIS A 129 -5.95 6.95 -11.30
N ARG A 130 -5.71 7.29 -12.56
CA ARG A 130 -5.46 6.31 -13.63
C ARG A 130 -4.19 6.63 -14.40
N GLY A 131 -3.38 5.60 -14.62
CA GLY A 131 -2.39 5.58 -15.68
C GLY A 131 -2.92 4.77 -16.85
N VAL A 132 -2.90 5.33 -18.06
CA VAL A 132 -3.38 4.69 -19.28
C VAL A 132 -2.19 4.20 -20.13
N VAL A 133 -2.27 2.97 -20.61
CA VAL A 133 -1.26 2.41 -21.53
C VAL A 133 -1.28 3.25 -22.80
N PRO A 134 -0.13 3.79 -23.26
CA PRO A 134 -0.08 4.59 -24.48
C PRO A 134 -0.66 3.84 -25.67
N ALA A 135 -1.38 4.53 -26.55
CA ALA A 135 -1.97 3.91 -27.74
C ALA A 135 -0.93 3.20 -28.63
N SER A 136 0.32 3.67 -28.64
CA SER A 136 1.43 3.00 -29.34
C SER A 136 1.77 1.61 -28.78
N GLY A 137 1.36 1.31 -27.55
CA GLY A 137 1.53 0.01 -26.90
C GLY A 137 0.30 -0.90 -27.03
N VAL A 138 -0.71 -0.51 -27.82
CA VAL A 138 -1.94 -1.26 -28.07
C VAL A 138 -2.07 -1.52 -29.58
N MET A 139 -2.22 -2.78 -29.96
CA MET A 139 -2.48 -3.20 -31.35
C MET A 139 -3.89 -3.77 -31.45
N LEU A 140 -4.68 -3.22 -32.36
CA LEU A 140 -6.07 -3.64 -32.62
C LEU A 140 -6.15 -4.28 -33.99
N SER A 141 -7.01 -5.29 -34.17
CA SER A 141 -7.30 -5.86 -35.49
C SER A 141 -8.34 -5.08 -36.29
N TRP A 142 -8.73 -3.89 -35.83
CA TRP A 142 -9.81 -3.07 -36.39
C TRP A 142 -9.46 -1.59 -36.32
N ASP A 143 -9.98 -0.80 -37.26
CA ASP A 143 -9.54 0.58 -37.45
C ASP A 143 -10.63 1.63 -37.14
N ALA A 144 -11.93 1.34 -37.36
CA ALA A 144 -13.03 2.21 -36.90
C ALA A 144 -14.42 1.55 -37.11
N GLN A 145 -14.71 1.14 -38.34
CA GLN A 145 -16.03 0.60 -38.70
C GLN A 145 -16.03 -0.93 -38.76
N ILE A 146 -16.98 -1.52 -38.05
CA ILE A 146 -17.16 -2.98 -38.00
C ILE A 146 -18.57 -3.29 -38.48
N ALA A 147 -18.69 -4.05 -39.56
CA ALA A 147 -19.96 -4.58 -40.02
C ALA A 147 -20.25 -5.90 -39.28
N LEU A 148 -21.39 -5.95 -38.60
CA LEU A 148 -21.88 -7.15 -37.94
C LEU A 148 -22.94 -7.81 -38.81
N GLU A 149 -22.81 -9.13 -38.96
CA GLU A 149 -23.85 -9.98 -39.50
C GLU A 149 -24.76 -10.48 -38.37
N PRO A 150 -26.07 -10.65 -38.61
CA PRO A 150 -26.99 -11.17 -37.60
C PRO A 150 -26.59 -12.58 -37.17
N ASP A 151 -26.69 -12.83 -35.86
CA ASP A 151 -26.48 -14.13 -35.20
C ASP A 151 -25.11 -14.78 -35.44
N ARG A 152 -24.13 -14.00 -35.91
CA ARG A 152 -22.75 -14.44 -36.11
C ARG A 152 -21.83 -13.77 -35.10
N ASP A 153 -21.05 -14.59 -34.40
CA ASP A 153 -20.02 -14.09 -33.51
C ASP A 153 -18.90 -13.42 -34.31
N THR A 154 -18.69 -12.14 -34.03
CA THR A 154 -17.56 -11.38 -34.52
C THR A 154 -16.47 -11.38 -33.46
N VAL A 155 -15.30 -11.91 -33.81
CA VAL A 155 -14.15 -12.02 -32.90
C VAL A 155 -13.05 -11.11 -33.40
N LEU A 156 -12.68 -10.12 -32.60
CA LEU A 156 -11.68 -9.12 -32.96
C LEU A 156 -10.48 -9.23 -32.00
N PRO A 157 -9.32 -9.73 -32.47
CA PRO A 157 -8.10 -9.80 -31.68
C PRO A 157 -7.53 -8.43 -31.32
N PHE A 158 -6.95 -8.32 -30.13
CA PHE A 158 -6.12 -7.20 -29.73
C PHE A 158 -4.91 -7.69 -28.95
N SER A 159 -3.87 -6.87 -28.88
CA SER A 159 -2.74 -7.10 -27.98
C SER A 159 -2.22 -5.80 -27.40
N PHE A 160 -1.55 -5.88 -26.25
CA PHE A 160 -0.95 -4.71 -25.62
C PHE A 160 0.29 -5.08 -24.80
N ILE A 161 1.11 -4.07 -24.52
CA ILE A 161 2.27 -4.18 -23.63
C ILE A 161 2.14 -3.11 -22.53
N ILE A 162 2.19 -3.55 -21.27
CA ILE A 162 2.25 -2.63 -20.14
C ILE A 162 3.69 -2.08 -20.06
N PRO A 163 3.88 -0.74 -20.13
CA PRO A 163 5.20 -0.15 -20.20
C PRO A 163 5.98 -0.31 -18.89
N ARG A 164 7.30 -0.12 -18.96
CA ARG A 164 8.20 -0.17 -17.79
C ARG A 164 7.94 0.96 -16.79
N LYS A 165 7.55 2.11 -17.33
CA LYS A 165 7.23 3.32 -16.60
C LYS A 165 5.91 3.86 -17.12
N MET A 166 5.15 4.46 -16.22
CA MET A 166 3.82 4.93 -16.50
C MET A 166 3.58 6.23 -15.75
N ARG A 167 2.94 7.17 -16.44
CA ARG A 167 2.47 8.43 -15.85
C ARG A 167 0.97 8.33 -15.59
N ILE A 168 0.52 9.03 -14.56
CA ILE A 168 -0.90 9.20 -14.29
C ILE A 168 -1.44 10.31 -15.18
N THR A 169 -2.40 9.94 -16.02
CA THR A 169 -2.94 10.79 -17.08
C THR A 169 -4.34 11.28 -16.74
N GLU A 170 -5.06 10.58 -15.87
CA GLU A 170 -6.40 10.96 -15.42
C GLU A 170 -6.45 10.99 -13.90
N HIS A 171 -7.04 12.04 -13.35
CA HIS A 171 -7.24 12.22 -11.91
C HIS A 171 -8.65 12.77 -11.67
N SER A 172 -9.15 12.57 -10.45
CA SER A 172 -10.37 13.24 -10.00
C SER A 172 -10.23 14.77 -10.13
N ASN A 173 -11.27 15.42 -10.66
CA ASN A 173 -11.37 16.89 -10.75
C ASN A 173 -11.45 17.58 -9.37
N SER A 174 -11.39 16.81 -8.27
CA SER A 174 -11.23 17.36 -6.93
C SER A 174 -10.03 18.31 -6.90
N PRO A 175 -10.24 19.62 -6.66
CA PRO A 175 -9.15 20.59 -6.63
C PRO A 175 -8.18 20.35 -5.46
N TYR A 176 -8.49 19.40 -4.59
CA TYR A 176 -7.74 19.06 -3.38
C TYR A 176 -6.99 17.71 -3.48
N ALA A 177 -7.13 16.96 -4.57
CA ALA A 177 -6.42 15.69 -4.78
C ALA A 177 -4.89 15.88 -4.68
N PRO A 178 -4.10 14.93 -4.13
CA PRO A 178 -2.66 15.05 -4.00
C PRO A 178 -2.01 15.13 -5.39
N ARG A 179 -1.44 16.30 -5.74
CA ARG A 179 -0.90 16.54 -7.09
C ARG A 179 0.59 16.22 -7.22
N ASP A 180 1.32 16.24 -6.12
CA ASP A 180 2.78 16.18 -6.11
C ASP A 180 3.34 14.83 -6.59
N LEU A 181 2.50 13.79 -6.59
CA LEU A 181 2.84 12.46 -7.09
C LEU A 181 2.32 12.18 -8.51
N CYS A 182 1.46 13.05 -9.08
CA CYS A 182 0.79 12.81 -10.38
C CYS A 182 1.68 13.08 -11.60
N THR A 183 2.70 13.93 -11.47
CA THR A 183 3.58 14.32 -12.60
C THR A 183 4.79 13.41 -12.79
N VAL A 184 4.99 12.45 -11.88
CA VAL A 184 6.16 11.57 -11.88
C VAL A 184 5.86 10.30 -12.68
N GLU A 185 6.75 9.96 -13.60
CA GLU A 185 6.72 8.68 -14.30
C GLU A 185 7.31 7.59 -13.38
N ARG A 186 6.52 6.55 -13.07
CA ARG A 186 6.85 5.53 -12.06
C ARG A 186 6.68 4.13 -12.62
N CYS A 187 7.25 3.13 -11.94
CA CYS A 187 6.93 1.74 -12.24
C CYS A 187 5.40 1.53 -12.08
N PRO A 188 4.73 0.84 -13.02
CA PRO A 188 3.31 0.55 -12.89
C PRO A 188 3.03 -0.24 -11.58
N PRO A 189 1.97 0.11 -10.83
CA PRO A 189 1.71 -0.49 -9.52
C PRO A 189 1.18 -1.92 -9.64
N SER A 190 1.53 -2.78 -8.68
CA SER A 190 0.94 -4.12 -8.55
C SER A 190 -0.57 -4.03 -8.28
N THR A 191 -1.33 -5.02 -8.73
CA THR A 191 -2.74 -5.15 -8.34
C THR A 191 -2.83 -5.37 -6.83
N LEU A 192 -3.65 -4.56 -6.17
CA LEU A 192 -3.96 -4.66 -4.74
C LEU A 192 -5.47 -4.53 -4.57
N ARG A 193 -6.11 -5.54 -3.98
CA ARG A 193 -7.54 -5.51 -3.68
C ARG A 193 -7.71 -5.57 -2.17
N ASP A 194 -7.96 -4.43 -1.53
CA ASP A 194 -8.28 -4.38 -0.10
C ASP A 194 -9.48 -3.46 0.16
N SER A 195 -10.64 -4.07 0.37
CA SER A 195 -11.91 -3.36 0.53
C SER A 195 -11.98 -2.42 1.73
N ARG A 196 -11.04 -2.53 2.67
CA ARG A 196 -11.05 -1.72 3.91
C ARG A 196 -10.60 -0.27 3.69
N PHE A 197 -9.83 0.01 2.62
CA PHE A 197 -9.21 1.33 2.45
C PHE A 197 -8.98 1.74 0.98
N GLY A 198 -9.01 0.80 0.05
CA GLY A 198 -8.97 1.10 -1.38
C GLY A 198 -8.27 0.02 -2.21
N SER A 199 -8.10 0.29 -3.49
CA SER A 199 -7.53 -0.71 -4.40
C SER A 199 -6.77 -0.13 -5.56
N VAL A 200 -5.90 -0.97 -6.10
CA VAL A 200 -5.28 -0.79 -7.40
C VAL A 200 -5.70 -1.97 -8.27
N GLN A 201 -6.40 -1.69 -9.37
CA GLN A 201 -6.84 -2.70 -10.32
C GLN A 201 -6.39 -2.37 -11.72
N TRP A 202 -5.99 -3.39 -12.47
CA TRP A 202 -5.72 -3.28 -13.90
C TRP A 202 -6.94 -3.70 -14.70
N VAL A 203 -7.27 -2.92 -15.72
CA VAL A 203 -8.53 -3.02 -16.46
C VAL A 203 -8.27 -2.89 -17.95
N VAL A 204 -8.94 -3.74 -18.72
CA VAL A 204 -9.21 -3.49 -20.14
C VAL A 204 -10.66 -3.04 -20.27
N GLU A 205 -10.89 -1.88 -20.84
CA GLU A 205 -12.22 -1.32 -21.13
C GLU A 205 -12.42 -1.29 -22.65
N ALA A 206 -13.56 -1.82 -23.10
CA ALA A 206 -14.04 -1.65 -24.47
C ALA A 206 -15.34 -0.84 -24.46
N VAL A 207 -15.39 0.16 -25.33
CA VAL A 207 -16.56 1.03 -25.53
C VAL A 207 -16.94 0.92 -27.00
N MET A 208 -18.14 0.41 -27.24
CA MET A 208 -18.72 0.26 -28.56
C MET A 208 -19.84 1.28 -28.73
N ASP A 209 -19.70 2.13 -29.73
CA ASP A 209 -20.70 3.13 -30.08
C ASP A 209 -21.75 2.47 -30.98
N LEU A 210 -23.03 2.62 -30.65
CA LEU A 210 -24.15 2.14 -31.46
C LEU A 210 -24.65 3.21 -32.43
N THR A 211 -24.32 4.48 -32.16
CA THR A 211 -24.64 5.63 -32.99
C THR A 211 -23.38 6.47 -33.25
N PRO A 212 -23.30 7.26 -34.35
CA PRO A 212 -22.11 8.04 -34.69
C PRO A 212 -21.75 9.15 -33.68
N SER A 213 -22.73 9.60 -32.90
CA SER A 213 -22.59 10.69 -31.92
C SER A 213 -23.22 10.26 -30.60
N PRO A 214 -22.58 9.34 -29.87
CA PRO A 214 -23.18 8.73 -28.70
C PRO A 214 -23.24 9.66 -27.50
N THR A 215 -24.30 9.53 -26.71
CA THR A 215 -24.39 10.19 -25.40
C THR A 215 -23.57 9.42 -24.36
N THR A 216 -22.50 10.04 -23.84
CA THR A 216 -21.66 9.45 -22.80
C THR A 216 -22.25 9.70 -21.41
N LYS A 217 -22.39 8.64 -20.60
CA LYS A 217 -22.76 8.74 -19.19
C LYS A 217 -21.63 8.24 -18.30
N GLN A 218 -21.36 8.96 -17.20
CA GLN A 218 -20.39 8.56 -16.19
C GLN A 218 -21.09 8.45 -14.83
N ASP A 219 -20.79 7.38 -14.11
CA ASP A 219 -21.11 7.24 -12.69
C ASP A 219 -20.31 8.29 -11.90
N LEU A 220 -21.00 9.21 -11.23
CA LEU A 220 -20.33 10.28 -10.48
C LEU A 220 -19.63 9.79 -9.21
N ASP A 221 -20.06 8.64 -8.67
CA ASP A 221 -19.47 8.08 -7.45
C ASP A 221 -18.31 7.14 -7.80
N ALA A 222 -18.48 6.25 -8.78
CA ALA A 222 -17.42 5.34 -9.21
C ALA A 222 -16.43 5.97 -10.21
N LEU A 223 -16.77 7.13 -10.77
CA LEU A 223 -16.04 7.79 -11.86
C LEU A 223 -15.82 6.88 -13.07
N LEU A 224 -16.73 5.94 -13.33
CA LEU A 224 -16.69 4.99 -14.44
C LEU A 224 -17.73 5.31 -15.50
N ARG A 225 -17.41 5.08 -16.78
CA ARG A 225 -18.41 5.17 -17.86
C ARG A 225 -19.49 4.11 -17.70
N GLN A 226 -20.74 4.47 -17.93
CA GLN A 226 -21.87 3.54 -17.93
C GLN A 226 -22.34 3.29 -19.36
N SER A 227 -22.87 2.09 -19.62
CA SER A 227 -23.60 1.83 -20.88
C SER A 227 -24.83 2.73 -20.96
N THR A 228 -25.18 3.12 -22.17
CA THR A 228 -26.36 3.93 -22.51
C THR A 228 -27.08 3.27 -23.69
N ASP A 229 -28.21 3.84 -24.12
CA ASP A 229 -28.90 3.39 -25.33
C ASP A 229 -28.05 3.58 -26.61
N ASP A 230 -27.04 4.46 -26.53
CA ASP A 230 -26.11 4.77 -27.62
C ASP A 230 -24.77 4.03 -27.51
N GLN A 231 -24.44 3.43 -26.35
CA GLN A 231 -23.11 2.85 -26.09
C GLN A 231 -23.17 1.60 -25.23
N ILE A 232 -22.38 0.61 -25.60
CA ILE A 232 -22.10 -0.55 -24.76
C ILE A 232 -20.69 -0.41 -24.18
N VAL A 233 -20.58 -0.46 -22.85
CA VAL A 233 -19.30 -0.45 -22.14
C VAL A 233 -19.11 -1.78 -21.43
N THR A 234 -17.96 -2.42 -21.64
CA THR A 234 -17.56 -3.63 -20.91
C THR A 234 -16.13 -3.51 -20.40
N ARG A 235 -15.86 -4.12 -19.26
CA ARG A 235 -14.57 -4.08 -18.57
C ARG A 235 -14.20 -5.45 -18.03
N ILE A 236 -12.95 -5.84 -18.23
CA ILE A 236 -12.34 -7.00 -17.57
C ILE A 236 -11.18 -6.53 -16.71
N ALA A 237 -11.15 -6.93 -15.44
CA ALA A 237 -10.01 -6.70 -14.56
C ALA A 237 -9.05 -7.88 -14.61
N PHE A 238 -7.76 -7.62 -14.49
CA PHE A 238 -6.73 -8.65 -14.50
C PHE A 238 -5.66 -8.45 -13.42
N PRO A 239 -5.02 -9.53 -12.93
CA PRO A 239 -3.92 -9.44 -11.99
C PRO A 239 -2.64 -8.99 -12.69
N PHE A 240 -1.91 -8.05 -12.09
CA PHE A 240 -0.66 -7.54 -12.63
C PHE A 240 0.36 -7.34 -11.51
N VAL A 241 1.62 -7.69 -11.81
CA VAL A 241 2.78 -7.43 -10.96
C VAL A 241 3.95 -7.06 -11.86
N PRO A 242 4.66 -5.94 -11.63
CA PRO A 242 5.82 -5.58 -12.43
C PRO A 242 6.93 -6.65 -12.32
N ILE A 243 7.80 -6.75 -13.33
CA ILE A 243 9.05 -7.54 -13.21
C ILE A 243 10.07 -6.80 -12.35
N LEU A 244 10.96 -7.54 -11.71
CA LEU A 244 11.95 -7.03 -10.76
C LEU A 244 12.80 -5.89 -11.35
N GLU A 245 13.24 -6.04 -12.60
CA GLU A 245 14.14 -5.07 -13.28
C GLU A 245 13.49 -3.70 -13.50
N HIS A 246 12.16 -3.61 -13.43
CA HIS A 246 11.44 -2.35 -13.59
C HIS A 246 11.15 -1.66 -12.26
N VAL A 247 11.24 -2.38 -11.14
CA VAL A 247 10.97 -1.83 -9.82
C VAL A 247 12.20 -1.08 -9.30
N LEU A 248 12.06 0.22 -9.09
CA LEU A 248 13.10 1.05 -8.51
C LEU A 248 12.96 1.12 -6.98
N PRO A 249 14.05 1.41 -6.25
CA PRO A 249 13.99 1.68 -4.83
C PRO A 249 13.03 2.85 -4.51
N LEU A 250 12.08 2.66 -3.59
CA LEU A 250 11.16 3.71 -3.10
C LEU A 250 11.83 4.63 -2.06
N ARG A 251 13.02 4.26 -1.61
CA ARG A 251 13.79 5.04 -0.64
C ARG A 251 14.16 6.40 -1.25
N GLY A 252 13.88 7.47 -0.50
CA GLY A 252 14.12 8.84 -0.93
C GLY A 252 13.03 9.41 -1.85
N GLU A 253 12.03 8.61 -2.23
CA GLU A 253 10.86 9.15 -2.90
C GLU A 253 9.91 9.84 -1.91
N PRO A 254 9.12 10.85 -2.35
CA PRO A 254 8.12 11.49 -1.49
C PRO A 254 7.08 10.49 -0.96
N PHE A 255 6.72 10.65 0.32
CA PHE A 255 5.75 9.83 1.06
C PHE A 255 4.64 10.72 1.64
N PHE A 256 3.52 10.15 2.11
CA PHE A 256 2.36 10.94 2.56
C PHE A 256 2.45 11.46 3.99
N GLY A 257 3.15 10.73 4.85
CA GLY A 257 3.09 10.88 6.32
C GLY A 257 4.22 11.69 6.93
N GLU A 258 4.78 11.17 8.03
CA GLU A 258 6.08 11.58 8.61
C GLU A 258 7.16 10.60 8.14
N ASP A 259 8.33 11.12 7.79
CA ASP A 259 9.39 10.29 7.20
C ASP A 259 9.81 9.27 8.25
N PRO A 260 9.77 7.96 7.99
CA PRO A 260 10.26 6.98 8.96
C PRO A 260 11.73 7.19 9.33
N SER A 261 12.52 7.88 8.51
CA SER A 261 13.89 8.30 8.85
C SER A 261 13.95 9.45 9.88
N LEU A 262 12.85 10.17 10.08
CA LEU A 262 12.68 11.24 11.07
C LEU A 262 11.86 10.80 12.30
N ASP A 263 11.48 9.52 12.38
CA ASP A 263 10.72 8.96 13.50
C ASP A 263 11.52 9.07 14.81
N PRO A 264 10.95 9.64 15.90
CA PRO A 264 11.61 9.70 17.21
C PRO A 264 11.89 8.31 17.82
N PHE A 265 11.13 7.28 17.43
CA PHE A 265 11.40 5.89 17.80
C PHE A 265 12.42 5.21 16.87
N GLY A 266 12.82 5.87 15.79
CA GLY A 266 13.78 5.40 14.81
C GLY A 266 15.21 5.29 15.35
N SER A 267 16.05 4.71 14.52
CA SER A 267 17.49 4.57 14.71
C SER A 267 18.21 5.36 13.63
N ARG A 268 19.37 5.94 13.95
CA ARG A 268 20.15 6.65 12.94
C ARG A 268 20.86 5.66 12.04
N ARG A 269 20.64 5.76 10.73
CA ARG A 269 21.46 5.04 9.75
C ARG A 269 22.86 5.67 9.69
N LEU A 270 23.92 4.85 9.68
CA LEU A 270 25.28 5.31 9.41
C LEU A 270 25.48 5.60 7.92
N SER A 271 26.23 6.65 7.60
CA SER A 271 26.67 6.91 6.23
C SER A 271 27.77 5.93 5.80
N ASP A 272 27.99 5.80 4.50
CA ASP A 272 29.01 4.90 3.96
C ASP A 272 30.42 5.31 4.45
N GLU A 273 30.67 6.62 4.61
CA GLU A 273 31.93 7.12 5.17
C GLU A 273 32.11 6.74 6.64
N GLU A 274 31.04 6.80 7.45
CA GLU A 274 31.08 6.39 8.87
C GLU A 274 31.37 4.88 9.01
N LEU A 275 30.85 4.07 8.08
CA LEU A 275 31.08 2.62 8.05
C LEU A 275 32.55 2.28 7.75
N GLU A 276 33.12 2.91 6.72
CA GLU A 276 34.50 2.65 6.30
C GLU A 276 35.55 3.18 7.29
N SER A 277 35.32 4.34 7.89
CA SER A 277 36.30 5.00 8.76
C SER A 277 36.23 4.54 10.23
N GLY A 278 35.05 4.17 10.73
CA GLY A 278 34.82 3.89 12.15
C GLY A 278 34.40 2.46 12.51
N LYS A 279 33.99 1.64 11.53
CA LYS A 279 33.42 0.30 11.77
C LYS A 279 34.04 -0.82 10.93
N LYS A 280 35.19 -0.58 10.30
CA LYS A 280 35.85 -1.51 9.38
C LYS A 280 35.90 -2.97 9.88
N ALA A 281 36.36 -3.21 11.12
CA ALA A 281 36.47 -4.57 11.66
C ALA A 281 35.11 -5.28 11.83
N MET A 282 34.04 -4.56 12.18
CA MET A 282 32.69 -5.14 12.26
C MET A 282 32.10 -5.34 10.86
N MET A 283 32.33 -4.36 9.97
CA MET A 283 31.93 -4.47 8.58
C MET A 283 32.61 -5.65 7.87
N ASP A 284 33.88 -5.94 8.16
CA ASP A 284 34.59 -7.10 7.61
C ASP A 284 33.95 -8.42 8.07
N ARG A 285 33.55 -8.53 9.36
CA ARG A 285 32.81 -9.70 9.88
C ARG A 285 31.46 -9.88 9.17
N VAL A 286 30.72 -8.78 8.99
CA VAL A 286 29.38 -8.83 8.37
C VAL A 286 29.47 -9.04 6.87
N ARG A 287 30.45 -8.47 6.18
CA ARG A 287 30.75 -8.71 4.75
C ARG A 287 31.13 -10.15 4.46
N ALA A 288 31.75 -10.84 5.43
CA ALA A 288 32.01 -12.28 5.31
C ALA A 288 30.71 -13.11 5.18
N ARG A 289 29.55 -12.57 5.60
CA ARG A 289 28.22 -13.15 5.38
C ARG A 289 27.67 -12.87 3.97
N GLY A 290 28.39 -12.13 3.13
CA GLY A 290 28.05 -11.79 1.75
C GLY A 290 27.19 -10.53 1.61
N GLY A 291 27.25 -9.88 0.44
CA GLY A 291 26.41 -8.73 0.11
C GLY A 291 26.87 -7.38 0.66
N ILE A 292 26.05 -6.35 0.44
CA ILE A 292 26.24 -4.98 0.93
C ILE A 292 25.30 -4.76 2.11
N TRP A 293 25.78 -4.10 3.16
CA TRP A 293 25.07 -3.96 4.43
C TRP A 293 24.92 -2.50 4.83
N GLU A 294 23.80 -2.20 5.50
CA GLU A 294 23.53 -0.93 6.15
C GLU A 294 23.42 -1.13 7.66
N VAL A 295 23.79 -0.09 8.42
CA VAL A 295 23.85 -0.16 9.88
C VAL A 295 22.99 0.93 10.49
N TYR A 296 22.14 0.50 11.42
CA TYR A 296 21.26 1.35 12.20
C TYR A 296 21.73 1.37 13.65
N VAL A 297 22.04 2.56 14.17
CA VAL A 297 22.57 2.72 15.51
C VAL A 297 21.62 3.48 16.42
N LYS A 298 21.59 3.09 17.69
CA LYS A 298 20.78 3.76 18.71
C LYS A 298 21.36 3.55 20.10
N SER A 299 21.32 4.58 20.93
CA SER A 299 21.53 4.46 22.36
C SER A 299 20.20 4.51 23.09
N PHE A 300 20.01 3.68 24.11
CA PHE A 300 18.83 3.75 24.96
C PHE A 300 19.12 3.36 26.42
N PRO A 301 18.35 3.91 27.38
CA PRO A 301 18.35 3.48 28.78
C PRO A 301 17.94 2.02 28.94
N VAL A 302 18.58 1.29 29.85
CA VAL A 302 18.06 0.03 30.42
C VAL A 302 18.43 -0.02 31.90
N ALA A 303 17.45 -0.03 32.80
CA ALA A 303 17.63 -0.26 34.24
C ALA A 303 18.76 0.55 34.93
N GLY A 304 18.95 1.82 34.57
CA GLY A 304 20.01 2.69 35.12
C GLY A 304 21.38 2.57 34.43
N SER A 305 21.47 1.75 33.38
CA SER A 305 22.58 1.69 32.42
C SER A 305 22.17 2.28 31.07
N ASN A 306 23.16 2.61 30.23
CA ASN A 306 22.96 2.93 28.83
C ASN A 306 23.47 1.77 27.98
N LEU A 307 22.64 1.32 27.03
CA LEU A 307 23.06 0.40 25.98
C LEU A 307 23.23 1.14 24.66
N TRP A 308 24.15 0.62 23.86
CA TRP A 308 24.35 0.98 22.46
C TRP A 308 24.00 -0.23 21.60
N SER A 309 23.09 -0.06 20.65
CA SER A 309 22.71 -1.09 19.69
C SER A 309 23.15 -0.71 18.28
N GLU A 310 23.63 -1.70 17.54
CA GLU A 310 23.90 -1.62 16.10
C GLU A 310 23.17 -2.75 15.40
N VAL A 311 22.27 -2.43 14.47
CA VAL A 311 21.52 -3.40 13.70
C VAL A 311 21.97 -3.37 12.26
N TYR A 312 22.51 -4.49 11.79
CA TYR A 312 23.02 -4.69 10.44
C TYR A 312 21.96 -5.43 9.63
N THR A 313 21.64 -4.90 8.45
CA THR A 313 20.68 -5.48 7.51
C THR A 313 21.18 -5.28 6.07
N PRO A 314 20.80 -6.12 5.09
CA PRO A 314 21.13 -5.91 3.70
C PRO A 314 20.77 -4.51 3.21
N ALA A 315 21.67 -3.92 2.42
CA ALA A 315 21.52 -2.56 1.91
C ALA A 315 20.25 -2.41 1.08
N GLY A 316 19.66 -1.21 1.13
CA GLY A 316 18.35 -0.95 0.52
C GLY A 316 17.17 -1.43 1.35
N ALA A 317 17.36 -2.31 2.34
CA ALA A 317 16.27 -2.95 3.09
C ALA A 317 15.21 -3.54 2.14
N ILE A 318 15.67 -4.31 1.16
CA ILE A 318 14.84 -4.92 0.11
C ILE A 318 14.59 -6.38 0.47
N ILE A 319 13.33 -6.82 0.38
CA ILE A 319 12.94 -8.22 0.45
C ILE A 319 12.34 -8.60 -0.90
N SER A 320 12.91 -9.58 -1.59
CA SER A 320 12.23 -10.16 -2.77
C SER A 320 11.20 -11.20 -2.31
N THR A 321 10.08 -11.34 -3.03
CA THR A 321 9.03 -12.30 -2.66
C THR A 321 9.50 -13.78 -2.72
N ASP A 322 10.59 -14.07 -3.43
CA ASP A 322 11.26 -15.38 -3.46
C ASP A 322 12.29 -15.59 -2.34
N SER A 323 12.61 -14.56 -1.54
CA SER A 323 13.62 -14.63 -0.50
C SER A 323 13.18 -15.55 0.64
N SER A 324 14.04 -16.50 1.01
CA SER A 324 13.75 -17.43 2.12
C SER A 324 13.95 -16.81 3.50
N LYS A 325 14.91 -15.89 3.61
CA LYS A 325 15.32 -15.26 4.87
C LYS A 325 15.75 -13.81 4.63
N LEU A 326 15.59 -12.97 5.65
CA LEU A 326 16.22 -11.66 5.74
C LEU A 326 17.24 -11.70 6.88
N PRO A 327 18.55 -11.66 6.60
CA PRO A 327 19.54 -11.72 7.65
C PRO A 327 19.60 -10.39 8.40
N ILE A 328 19.51 -10.44 9.72
CA ILE A 328 19.56 -9.28 10.60
C ILE A 328 20.53 -9.63 11.73
N VAL A 329 21.55 -8.80 11.93
CA VAL A 329 22.54 -9.02 12.98
C VAL A 329 22.48 -7.85 13.96
N LEU A 330 22.25 -8.15 15.22
CA LEU A 330 22.22 -7.16 16.29
C LEU A 330 23.53 -7.26 17.09
N PHE A 331 24.20 -6.13 17.25
CA PHE A 331 25.27 -5.96 18.21
C PHE A 331 24.83 -5.08 19.37
N LEU A 332 25.04 -5.56 20.59
CA LEU A 332 24.75 -4.83 21.83
C LEU A 332 26.03 -4.56 22.60
N LYS A 333 26.21 -3.31 23.02
CA LYS A 333 27.33 -2.90 23.87
C LYS A 333 26.83 -2.12 25.07
N HIS A 334 27.35 -2.46 26.24
CA HIS A 334 27.10 -1.70 27.45
C HIS A 334 27.92 -0.40 27.45
N ALA A 335 27.25 0.76 27.40
CA ALA A 335 27.87 2.08 27.27
C ALA A 335 28.13 2.78 28.62
N GLY A 336 27.80 2.13 29.73
CA GLY A 336 28.08 2.60 31.09
C GLY A 336 26.82 2.97 31.87
N ALA A 337 26.99 3.47 33.09
CA ALA A 337 25.87 3.88 33.94
C ALA A 337 25.23 5.18 33.42
N GLN A 338 23.94 5.38 33.70
CA GLN A 338 23.27 6.64 33.38
C GLN A 338 23.78 7.77 34.27
N SER A 339 24.17 8.89 33.65
CA SER A 339 24.57 10.11 34.34
C SER A 339 23.34 10.86 34.89
N GLY A 340 22.79 10.40 36.02
CA GLY A 340 21.76 11.09 36.78
C GLY A 340 22.34 11.73 38.03
N PHE A 341 22.56 13.05 37.99
CA PHE A 341 23.08 13.90 39.08
C PHE A 341 24.51 13.62 39.61
N LYS A 342 25.25 14.70 39.88
CA LYS A 342 26.60 14.70 40.45
C LYS A 342 26.61 14.06 41.85
N SER A 343 26.67 12.74 41.93
CA SER A 343 26.97 12.01 43.17
C SER A 343 28.48 12.08 43.43
N PHE A 344 28.86 12.76 44.51
CA PHE A 344 30.24 12.92 44.99
C PHE A 344 30.82 11.66 45.67
N PHE A 345 30.24 10.47 45.45
CA PHE A 345 30.73 9.23 46.06
C PHE A 345 30.84 8.10 45.03
N ARG A 346 32.05 7.50 44.97
CA ARG A 346 32.50 6.29 44.26
C ARG A 346 31.75 5.93 42.98
N ALA A 347 32.45 5.95 41.85
CA ALA A 347 32.03 5.34 40.60
C ALA A 347 31.61 3.86 40.84
N THR A 348 30.31 3.62 40.95
CA THR A 348 29.75 2.28 40.98
C THR A 348 29.95 1.67 39.60
N LYS A 349 30.59 0.51 39.54
CA LYS A 349 30.74 -0.23 38.28
C LYS A 349 29.35 -0.45 37.68
N PRO A 350 29.18 -0.23 36.36
CA PRO A 350 27.89 -0.46 35.71
C PRO A 350 27.50 -1.92 35.89
N LYS A 351 26.26 -2.18 36.31
CA LYS A 351 25.76 -3.55 36.46
C LYS A 351 25.56 -4.17 35.06
N PRO A 352 25.83 -5.48 34.88
CA PRO A 352 25.49 -6.16 33.64
C PRO A 352 23.98 -6.12 33.42
N VAL A 353 23.58 -6.17 32.15
CA VAL A 353 22.19 -6.19 31.71
C VAL A 353 21.94 -7.51 30.97
N HIS A 354 20.80 -8.16 31.18
CA HIS A 354 20.50 -9.45 30.58
C HIS A 354 19.39 -9.31 29.53
N LEU A 355 19.74 -9.59 28.27
CA LEU A 355 18.77 -9.65 27.18
C LEU A 355 17.93 -10.93 27.34
N ARG A 356 16.64 -10.77 27.59
CA ARG A 356 15.68 -11.88 27.74
C ARG A 356 15.10 -12.31 26.40
N ARG A 357 14.75 -11.33 25.57
CA ARG A 357 13.97 -11.55 24.36
C ARG A 357 14.31 -10.53 23.29
N ALA A 358 14.35 -10.99 22.05
CA ALA A 358 14.26 -10.13 20.88
C ALA A 358 13.02 -10.51 20.05
N LEU A 359 12.30 -9.50 19.57
CA LEU A 359 11.11 -9.66 18.76
C LEU A 359 11.28 -8.87 17.47
N ILE A 360 11.22 -9.56 16.34
CA ILE A 360 11.16 -8.93 15.02
C ILE A 360 9.73 -8.95 14.53
N THR A 361 9.25 -7.79 14.11
CA THR A 361 7.94 -7.67 13.47
C THR A 361 8.09 -7.02 12.10
N LEU A 362 7.60 -7.69 11.06
CA LEU A 362 7.37 -7.09 9.76
C LEU A 362 5.90 -6.66 9.72
N LEU A 363 5.70 -5.37 9.53
CA LEU A 363 4.40 -4.72 9.41
C LEU A 363 4.19 -4.33 7.95
N ARG A 364 3.03 -4.64 7.41
CA ARG A 364 2.52 -4.00 6.19
C ARG A 364 1.91 -2.67 6.59
N VAL A 365 2.40 -1.60 5.98
CA VAL A 365 1.93 -0.23 6.18
C VAL A 365 1.18 0.18 4.93
N THR A 366 -0.14 0.25 5.04
CA THR A 366 -0.97 0.86 3.99
C THR A 366 -1.33 2.27 4.41
N SER A 367 -0.92 3.25 3.61
CA SER A 367 -1.29 4.64 3.80
C SER A 367 -2.13 5.13 2.63
N THR A 368 -3.33 5.61 2.90
CA THR A 368 -4.21 6.22 1.89
C THR A 368 -4.43 7.69 2.18
N ARG A 369 -4.73 8.45 1.14
CA ARG A 369 -5.08 9.86 1.25
C ARG A 369 -6.15 10.19 0.21
N GLY A 370 -7.08 11.07 0.56
CA GLY A 370 -7.97 11.66 -0.43
C GLY A 370 -8.56 13.00 -0.01
N GLY A 371 -9.08 13.76 -0.99
CA GLY A 371 -9.75 15.04 -0.76
C GLY A 371 -8.89 16.07 -0.02
N LYS A 372 -9.46 16.72 1.00
CA LYS A 372 -8.77 17.78 1.80
C LYS A 372 -7.92 17.22 2.94
N GLU A 373 -7.74 15.91 3.03
CA GLU A 373 -7.04 15.30 4.14
C GLU A 373 -5.56 15.69 4.11
N VAL A 374 -5.09 16.29 5.21
CA VAL A 374 -3.68 16.70 5.37
C VAL A 374 -2.84 15.55 5.94
N ARG A 375 -3.46 14.62 6.68
CA ARG A 375 -2.81 13.44 7.24
C ARG A 375 -3.31 12.19 6.50
N PRO A 376 -2.42 11.27 6.10
CA PRO A 376 -2.85 10.00 5.53
C PRO A 376 -3.53 9.13 6.59
N HIS A 377 -4.47 8.30 6.15
CA HIS A 377 -4.99 7.20 6.93
C HIS A 377 -3.99 6.05 6.86
N VAL A 378 -3.40 5.67 8.00
CA VAL A 378 -2.37 4.64 8.07
C VAL A 378 -2.90 3.42 8.81
N ILE A 379 -2.81 2.26 8.18
CA ILE A 379 -3.13 0.97 8.80
C ILE A 379 -1.88 0.10 8.77
N ASN A 380 -1.55 -0.43 9.94
CA ASN A 380 -0.44 -1.37 10.12
C ASN A 380 -1.02 -2.77 10.34
N THR A 381 -0.74 -3.69 9.44
CA THR A 381 -1.07 -5.11 9.60
C THR A 381 0.21 -5.88 9.93
N VAL A 382 0.22 -6.67 10.99
CA VAL A 382 1.32 -7.61 11.25
C VAL A 382 1.29 -8.67 10.16
N VAL A 383 2.33 -8.71 9.33
CA VAL A 383 2.51 -9.78 8.33
C VAL A 383 3.42 -10.86 8.87
N ARG A 384 4.40 -10.50 9.69
CA ARG A 384 5.30 -11.47 10.28
C ARG A 384 5.77 -11.05 11.65
N LYS A 385 5.92 -12.04 12.51
CA LYS A 385 6.40 -11.88 13.88
C LYS A 385 7.29 -13.08 14.20
N GLN A 386 8.54 -12.84 14.57
CA GLN A 386 9.47 -13.87 14.98
C GLN A 386 10.12 -13.48 16.30
N GLU A 387 10.02 -14.38 17.27
CA GLU A 387 10.50 -14.20 18.62
C GLU A 387 11.75 -15.05 18.86
N PHE A 388 12.72 -14.46 19.52
CA PHE A 388 13.96 -15.10 19.96
C PHE A 388 14.00 -14.97 21.49
N LEU A 389 14.00 -16.11 22.18
CA LEU A 389 14.07 -16.18 23.64
C LEU A 389 15.48 -16.60 24.04
N PHE A 390 16.04 -15.88 25.01
CA PHE A 390 17.39 -16.11 25.53
C PHE A 390 17.38 -16.58 26.99
N ASP A 391 16.20 -16.80 27.56
CA ASP A 391 16.03 -17.35 28.89
C ASP A 391 16.18 -18.88 28.84
N ASP A 392 17.24 -19.40 29.46
CA ASP A 392 17.51 -20.83 29.54
C ASP A 392 16.52 -21.50 30.52
N GLN A 393 15.78 -22.53 30.07
CA GLN A 393 14.84 -23.28 30.93
C GLN A 393 15.53 -24.22 31.94
N SER A 394 16.83 -24.09 32.22
CA SER A 394 17.59 -25.18 32.88
C SER A 394 18.66 -24.80 33.91
N SER A 395 18.60 -23.63 34.57
CA SER A 395 19.41 -23.47 35.79
C SER A 395 18.85 -22.44 36.79
N SER A 396 18.59 -22.89 38.02
CA SER A 396 17.97 -22.10 39.09
C SER A 396 18.92 -21.14 39.84
N SER A 397 20.07 -20.80 39.26
CA SER A 397 21.11 -20.02 39.96
C SER A 397 21.79 -18.91 39.15
N SER A 398 21.44 -18.74 37.87
CA SER A 398 21.89 -17.60 37.06
C SER A 398 20.68 -16.78 36.60
N PRO A 399 20.78 -15.44 36.44
CA PRO A 399 19.73 -14.68 35.78
C PRO A 399 19.52 -15.26 34.37
N ALA A 400 18.29 -15.68 34.06
CA ALA A 400 17.92 -16.17 32.74
C ALA A 400 18.04 -15.02 31.71
N GLY A 401 18.78 -15.21 30.62
CA GLY A 401 19.00 -14.20 29.59
C GLY A 401 20.47 -14.10 29.14
N PHE A 402 20.71 -13.52 27.96
CA PHE A 402 22.06 -13.31 27.41
C PHE A 402 22.72 -12.08 28.07
N THR A 403 23.82 -12.26 28.79
CA THR A 403 24.50 -11.19 29.54
C THR A 403 25.24 -10.22 28.62
N VAL A 404 25.05 -8.91 28.85
CA VAL A 404 25.81 -7.82 28.23
C VAL A 404 26.57 -7.08 29.34
N SER A 405 27.88 -7.29 29.42
CA SER A 405 28.74 -6.68 30.44
C SER A 405 29.43 -5.41 29.93
N HIS A 406 29.71 -4.48 30.85
CA HIS A 406 30.55 -3.31 30.56
C HIS A 406 32.04 -3.65 30.46
N GLU A 407 32.47 -4.74 31.09
CA GLU A 407 33.88 -5.14 31.09
C GLU A 407 34.31 -5.81 29.78
N ASP A 408 33.35 -6.21 28.95
CA ASP A 408 33.62 -6.87 27.67
C ASP A 408 34.08 -5.85 26.61
N PRO A 409 35.26 -6.04 26.00
CA PRO A 409 35.76 -5.12 24.98
C PRO A 409 34.96 -5.24 23.68
N GLU A 410 34.51 -6.45 23.35
CA GLU A 410 33.72 -6.75 22.16
C GLU A 410 32.21 -6.64 22.45
N PRO A 411 31.42 -6.08 21.50
CA PRO A 411 29.97 -6.09 21.61
C PRO A 411 29.43 -7.52 21.47
N VAL A 412 28.31 -7.79 22.13
CA VAL A 412 27.58 -9.04 22.02
C VAL A 412 26.89 -9.13 20.66
N GLU A 413 27.12 -10.22 19.93
CA GLU A 413 26.51 -10.50 18.64
C GLU A 413 25.29 -11.42 18.79
N VAL A 414 24.18 -11.04 18.18
CA VAL A 414 22.94 -11.83 18.15
C VAL A 414 22.47 -11.94 16.70
N ASP A 415 22.34 -13.18 16.21
CA ASP A 415 21.73 -13.45 14.91
C ASP A 415 20.20 -13.44 15.04
N LEU A 416 19.58 -12.46 14.42
CA LEU A 416 18.14 -12.28 14.38
C LEU A 416 17.60 -12.50 12.95
N THR A 417 18.22 -13.39 12.17
CA THR A 417 17.75 -13.71 10.82
C THR A 417 16.27 -14.08 10.83
N LEU A 418 15.48 -13.28 10.11
CA LEU A 418 14.05 -13.43 9.97
C LEU A 418 13.77 -14.49 8.89
N ASP A 419 13.08 -15.57 9.26
CA ASP A 419 12.48 -16.49 8.28
C ASP A 419 11.39 -15.74 7.52
N LEU A 420 11.31 -15.88 6.19
CA LEU A 420 10.34 -15.18 5.36
C LEU A 420 9.32 -16.11 4.69
N GLN A 421 9.50 -17.44 4.76
CA GLN A 421 8.70 -18.39 3.99
C GLN A 421 7.89 -19.37 4.84
N SER A 422 8.30 -19.66 6.08
CA SER A 422 7.48 -20.55 6.92
C SER A 422 6.15 -19.91 7.31
N GLU A 423 5.10 -20.71 7.42
CA GLU A 423 3.85 -20.31 8.05
C GLU A 423 3.93 -20.67 9.54
N VAL A 424 3.85 -19.66 10.39
CA VAL A 424 3.71 -19.77 11.83
C VAL A 424 2.32 -19.23 12.18
N SER A 425 1.36 -20.12 12.36
CA SER A 425 0.05 -19.75 12.87
C SER A 425 0.11 -19.71 14.40
N SER A 426 0.02 -18.51 14.96
CA SER A 426 -0.43 -18.34 16.35
C SER A 426 -1.92 -18.04 16.33
N LYS A 427 -2.65 -18.44 17.37
CA LYS A 427 -4.12 -18.24 17.45
C LYS A 427 -4.52 -16.76 17.32
N ASP A 428 -3.63 -15.84 17.65
CA ASP A 428 -3.91 -14.40 17.66
C ASP A 428 -3.33 -13.64 16.46
N HIS A 429 -2.29 -14.17 15.79
CA HIS A 429 -1.65 -13.55 14.63
C HIS A 429 -1.08 -14.60 13.65
N PRO A 430 -1.71 -14.84 12.49
CA PRO A 430 -1.12 -15.69 11.45
C PRO A 430 0.02 -14.96 10.74
N SER A 431 1.22 -15.55 10.68
CA SER A 431 2.28 -15.03 9.82
C SER A 431 1.99 -15.33 8.36
N ILE A 432 2.19 -14.35 7.48
CA ILE A 432 2.01 -14.45 6.04
C ILE A 432 3.40 -14.59 5.38
N PRO A 433 3.65 -15.67 4.61
CA PRO A 433 4.88 -15.81 3.82
C PRO A 433 5.07 -14.65 2.84
N VAL A 434 6.31 -14.19 2.64
CA VAL A 434 6.57 -13.03 1.76
C VAL A 434 6.22 -13.29 0.30
N LYS A 435 6.23 -14.56 -0.14
CA LYS A 435 5.77 -14.98 -1.47
C LYS A 435 4.30 -14.63 -1.75
N ASN A 436 3.50 -14.46 -0.70
CA ASN A 436 2.08 -14.11 -0.78
C ASN A 436 1.84 -12.61 -0.54
N LEU A 437 2.89 -11.79 -0.44
CA LEU A 437 2.76 -10.35 -0.25
C LEU A 437 2.71 -9.63 -1.59
N THR A 438 1.84 -8.63 -1.68
CA THR A 438 1.85 -7.69 -2.80
C THR A 438 3.14 -6.84 -2.73
N PRO A 439 3.91 -6.71 -3.83
CA PRO A 439 5.08 -5.85 -3.85
C PRO A 439 4.75 -4.40 -3.54
N SER A 440 5.71 -3.68 -2.98
CA SER A 440 5.53 -2.28 -2.58
C SER A 440 5.36 -1.36 -3.79
N PHE A 441 4.46 -0.39 -3.66
CA PHE A 441 4.25 0.64 -4.67
C PHE A 441 3.68 1.92 -4.05
N ARG A 442 3.77 3.01 -4.80
CA ARG A 442 3.15 4.29 -4.46
C ARG A 442 2.39 4.85 -5.67
N THR A 443 1.13 5.19 -5.47
CA THR A 443 0.29 6.01 -6.35
C THR A 443 -0.02 7.34 -5.63
N PRO A 444 -0.63 8.34 -6.29
CA PRO A 444 -0.90 9.64 -5.70
C PRO A 444 -1.80 9.62 -4.48
N ASN A 445 -2.67 8.62 -4.38
CA ASN A 445 -3.59 8.45 -3.26
C ASN A 445 -3.29 7.21 -2.40
N PHE A 446 -2.35 6.35 -2.80
CA PHE A 446 -2.12 5.06 -2.16
C PHE A 446 -0.63 4.73 -1.97
N GLN A 447 -0.21 4.36 -0.77
CA GLN A 447 1.13 3.87 -0.45
C GLN A 447 1.00 2.49 0.19
N HIS A 448 1.64 1.51 -0.43
CA HIS A 448 1.70 0.13 0.06
C HIS A 448 3.15 -0.24 0.29
N GLU A 449 3.57 -0.24 1.55
CA GLU A 449 4.96 -0.46 1.94
C GLU A 449 5.06 -1.35 3.17
N PHE A 450 6.28 -1.67 3.58
CA PHE A 450 6.54 -2.46 4.75
C PHE A 450 7.48 -1.73 5.71
N LEU A 451 7.38 -2.13 6.96
CA LEU A 451 8.14 -1.57 8.05
C LEU A 451 8.61 -2.71 8.93
N LEU A 452 9.91 -2.79 9.14
CA LEU A 452 10.49 -3.74 10.07
C LEU A 452 10.79 -3.05 11.40
N THR A 453 10.38 -3.69 12.48
CA THR A 453 10.71 -3.28 13.84
C THR A 453 11.48 -4.38 14.55
N VAL A 454 12.47 -3.97 15.34
CA VAL A 454 13.15 -4.85 16.29
C VAL A 454 12.84 -4.31 17.68
N LEU A 455 12.44 -5.21 18.56
CA LEU A 455 12.05 -4.97 19.95
C LEU A 455 12.90 -5.84 20.86
N LEU A 456 13.41 -5.28 21.96
CA LEU A 456 14.23 -5.97 22.94
C LEU A 456 13.59 -5.87 24.32
N SER A 457 13.54 -6.99 25.04
CA SER A 457 13.14 -7.02 26.44
C SER A 457 14.32 -7.49 27.28
N PHE A 458 14.55 -6.82 28.40
CA PHE A 458 15.62 -7.12 29.33
C PHE A 458 15.06 -7.63 30.65
N VAL A 459 15.86 -8.37 31.42
CA VAL A 459 15.42 -8.91 32.71
C VAL A 459 15.19 -7.79 33.72
N GLU A 460 16.05 -6.77 33.68
CA GLU A 460 16.09 -5.67 34.63
C GLU A 460 15.13 -4.52 34.30
N ASP A 461 14.44 -4.58 33.16
CA ASP A 461 13.64 -3.49 32.62
C ASP A 461 12.30 -4.01 32.11
N GLU A 462 11.22 -3.50 32.70
CA GLU A 462 9.85 -3.86 32.31
C GLU A 462 9.44 -3.23 30.97
N VAL A 463 10.18 -2.21 30.51
CA VAL A 463 9.89 -1.48 29.27
C VAL A 463 10.61 -2.13 28.09
N GLU A 464 9.85 -2.54 27.08
CA GLU A 464 10.41 -2.98 25.80
C GLU A 464 11.13 -1.81 25.09
N ARG A 465 12.33 -2.09 24.58
CA ARG A 465 13.19 -1.12 23.91
C ARG A 465 13.16 -1.35 22.41
N PHE A 466 13.10 -0.27 21.65
CA PHE A 466 13.11 -0.28 20.18
C PHE A 466 14.51 0.08 19.66
N PRO A 467 15.43 -0.88 19.45
CA PRO A 467 16.75 -0.60 18.88
C PRO A 467 16.67 -0.05 17.46
N THR A 468 15.74 -0.52 16.63
CA THR A 468 15.57 -0.03 15.26
C THR A 468 14.14 -0.19 14.74
N ARG A 469 13.80 0.71 13.82
CA ARG A 469 12.60 0.70 12.99
C ARG A 469 12.98 1.32 11.65
N PHE A 470 12.74 0.62 10.55
CA PHE A 470 13.07 1.12 9.21
C PHE A 470 12.12 0.59 8.14
N THR A 471 11.95 1.35 7.07
CA THR A 471 11.15 0.95 5.91
C THR A 471 11.82 -0.17 5.15
N VAL A 472 11.00 -1.11 4.71
CA VAL A 472 11.39 -2.25 3.89
C VAL A 472 10.58 -2.21 2.62
N GLN A 473 11.25 -2.37 1.48
CA GLN A 473 10.58 -2.52 0.20
C GLN A 473 10.47 -4.00 -0.14
N VAL A 474 9.25 -4.48 -0.35
CA VAL A 474 9.02 -5.81 -0.90
C VAL A 474 9.02 -5.70 -2.43
N MET A 475 9.88 -6.45 -3.09
CA MET A 475 10.02 -6.50 -4.55
C MET A 475 9.50 -7.83 -5.10
N PRO A 476 8.99 -7.86 -6.34
CA PRO A 476 8.58 -9.10 -6.99
C PRO A 476 9.77 -10.06 -7.15
N ALA A 477 9.47 -11.36 -7.22
CA ALA A 477 10.46 -12.41 -7.45
C ALA A 477 11.29 -12.16 -8.72
N SER A 478 12.53 -12.62 -8.68
CA SER A 478 13.46 -12.57 -9.80
C SER A 478 13.05 -13.49 -10.95
N ASP A 479 12.49 -14.66 -10.62
CA ASP A 479 11.99 -15.61 -11.60
C ASP A 479 10.51 -15.32 -11.94
N GLY A 480 10.19 -15.18 -13.23
CA GLY A 480 8.88 -14.78 -13.75
C GLY A 480 7.68 -15.64 -13.31
N ASP A 481 7.96 -16.84 -12.80
CA ASP A 481 6.97 -17.82 -12.31
C ASP A 481 6.58 -17.61 -10.83
N GLY A 482 7.34 -16.81 -10.06
CA GLY A 482 7.30 -16.83 -8.59
C GLY A 482 6.39 -15.83 -7.89
N GLY A 483 5.76 -14.89 -8.60
CA GLY A 483 4.90 -13.87 -7.98
C GLY A 483 3.43 -14.15 -8.22
N GLN A 484 2.81 -15.07 -7.48
CA GLN A 484 1.36 -15.12 -7.36
C GLN A 484 0.94 -13.98 -6.42
N LEU A 485 0.09 -13.08 -6.90
CA LEU A 485 -0.64 -12.21 -5.98
C LEU A 485 -1.41 -13.09 -5.01
N PRO A 486 -1.57 -12.69 -3.74
CA PRO A 486 -2.42 -13.44 -2.82
C PRO A 486 -3.80 -13.64 -3.46
N ALA A 487 -4.34 -14.85 -3.31
CA ALA A 487 -5.68 -15.16 -3.79
C ALA A 487 -6.68 -14.14 -3.21
N PHE A 488 -7.74 -13.85 -3.96
CA PHE A 488 -8.74 -12.86 -3.55
C PHE A 488 -9.33 -13.18 -2.16
N GLU A 489 -9.53 -14.45 -1.87
CA GLU A 489 -10.05 -14.96 -0.59
C GLU A 489 -9.07 -14.73 0.57
N ASP A 490 -7.75 -14.82 0.31
CA ASP A 490 -6.70 -14.58 1.30
C ASP A 490 -6.52 -13.09 1.64
N ALA A 491 -6.84 -12.20 0.70
CA ALA A 491 -6.82 -10.76 0.93
C ALA A 491 -7.95 -10.30 1.88
N ILE A 492 -9.03 -11.09 1.99
CA ILE A 492 -10.24 -10.81 2.78
C ILE A 492 -10.29 -11.68 4.05
N ARG A 493 -9.13 -12.10 4.58
CA ARG A 493 -8.97 -13.04 5.73
C ARG A 493 -9.72 -12.72 7.04
N ASP A 494 -10.54 -11.68 7.10
CA ASP A 494 -11.36 -11.31 8.25
C ASP A 494 -12.79 -11.91 8.24
N ASN A 495 -13.05 -13.03 7.56
CA ASN A 495 -14.38 -13.69 7.51
C ASN A 495 -15.54 -12.81 7.00
N VAL A 496 -15.23 -11.73 6.28
CA VAL A 496 -16.26 -10.90 5.66
C VAL A 496 -16.42 -11.36 4.21
N PRO A 497 -17.53 -12.02 3.85
CA PRO A 497 -17.72 -12.46 2.47
C PRO A 497 -17.68 -11.23 1.53
N PRO A 498 -17.14 -11.38 0.30
CA PRO A 498 -17.34 -10.36 -0.72
C PRO A 498 -18.86 -10.12 -0.88
N PRO A 499 -19.29 -8.88 -1.14
CA PRO A 499 -20.71 -8.61 -1.33
C PRO A 499 -21.25 -9.52 -2.43
N THR A 500 -22.31 -10.26 -2.14
CA THR A 500 -23.10 -10.95 -3.14
C THR A 500 -23.61 -9.91 -4.14
N PHE A 501 -23.33 -10.10 -5.42
CA PHE A 501 -23.98 -9.35 -6.48
C PHE A 501 -25.47 -9.69 -6.41
N ASP A 502 -26.28 -8.76 -5.91
CA ASP A 502 -27.73 -8.86 -6.02
C ASP A 502 -28.09 -8.49 -7.47
N GLU A 503 -28.23 -9.51 -8.33
CA GLU A 503 -28.77 -9.37 -9.69
C GLU A 503 -30.24 -8.91 -9.70
N SER A 504 -30.85 -8.71 -8.53
CA SER A 504 -32.28 -8.47 -8.33
C SER A 504 -32.73 -7.00 -8.43
N LEU A 505 -31.83 -6.04 -8.64
CA LEU A 505 -32.19 -4.61 -8.73
C LEU A 505 -32.56 -4.10 -10.13
N ASN A 506 -32.65 -4.98 -11.14
CA ASN A 506 -33.11 -4.61 -12.49
C ASN A 506 -34.58 -4.97 -12.77
N SER A 507 -35.44 -5.03 -11.75
CA SER A 507 -36.89 -5.07 -11.92
C SER A 507 -37.58 -3.98 -11.12
N SER A 508 -37.54 -2.75 -11.65
CA SER A 508 -38.57 -1.73 -11.43
C SER A 508 -38.59 -0.75 -12.58
#